data_AF-A0A8T0F4M9-F1
#
_entry.id   AF-A0A8T0F4M9-F1
#
_cell.length_a   1.000
_cell.length_b   1.000
_cell.length_c   1.000
_cell.angle_alpha   90.00
_cell.angle_beta   90.00
_cell.angle_gamma   90.00
#
_symmetry.space_group_name_H-M   'P 1'
#
loop_
_entity.id
_entity.type
_entity.pdbx_description
1 polymer ?
#
loop_
_entity_poly.entity_id
_entity_poly.type
_entity_poly.pdbx_seq_one_letter_code
_entity_poly.pdbx_strand_id
1 'polypeptide(L)'
;MEMRKWISNDSTLMNHWVAEGFDTYPVDTSACLGSNKTKVLGMAWQTQDDCFTLDTTDLLEFITASEITKRSLLQAIAKIFDPLGSHRKWKQFVKNRVQEITELTNPNTWFHCPGKDNSSDFLSRGLSAKSLIQPDEEDYLPEFKSENSNIVLTLNSNNTFFDYLVNRINRFLTLVRILSYLLRFMPNCRNQEKKKGPLTSEELSEAENYLLKQCQLEEFSAEVISLMSLNEISNKSKISN
;
A
#
# COMPACT_ATOMS: atom_id res chain seq x y z
N MET A 1 7.88 -13.79 -31.29
CA MET A 1 8.25 -12.76 -30.30
C MET A 1 8.67 -13.56 -29.09
N GLU A 2 9.97 -13.73 -28.86
CA GLU A 2 10.46 -14.48 -27.69
C GLU A 2 10.20 -13.64 -26.44
N MET A 3 9.46 -14.21 -25.49
CA MET A 3 9.26 -13.58 -24.18
C MET A 3 10.59 -13.60 -23.42
N ARG A 4 11.04 -12.42 -22.98
CA ARG A 4 12.28 -12.23 -22.22
C ARG A 4 11.94 -11.68 -20.84
N LYS A 5 12.88 -11.82 -19.89
CA LYS A 5 12.78 -11.32 -18.50
C LYS A 5 11.81 -12.12 -17.63
N TRP A 6 11.99 -13.44 -17.62
CA TRP A 6 11.23 -14.32 -16.74
C TRP A 6 11.67 -14.15 -15.30
N ILE A 7 10.70 -14.03 -14.39
CA ILE A 7 10.93 -13.87 -12.96
C ILE A 7 9.79 -14.52 -12.18
N SER A 8 10.14 -15.21 -11.10
CA SER A 8 9.21 -15.95 -10.24
C SER A 8 9.60 -15.78 -8.77
N ASN A 9 8.63 -15.92 -7.88
CA ASN A 9 8.81 -16.03 -6.44
C ASN A 9 9.33 -17.43 -6.04
N ASP A 10 9.16 -18.45 -6.89
CA ASP A 10 9.64 -19.81 -6.65
C ASP A 10 11.07 -20.01 -7.14
N SER A 11 11.99 -20.21 -6.18
CA SER A 11 13.40 -20.47 -6.45
C SER A 11 13.66 -21.75 -7.27
N THR A 12 12.81 -22.77 -7.14
CA THR A 12 12.93 -24.05 -7.86
C THR A 12 12.65 -23.83 -9.35
N LEU A 13 11.58 -23.09 -9.63
CA LEU A 13 11.19 -22.72 -10.99
C LEU A 13 12.22 -21.81 -11.64
N MET A 14 12.77 -20.84 -10.89
CA MET A 14 13.86 -20.00 -11.38
C MET A 14 15.09 -20.82 -11.77
N ASN A 15 15.50 -21.78 -10.95
CA ASN A 15 16.63 -22.67 -11.28
C ASN A 15 16.35 -23.52 -12.51
N HIS A 16 15.12 -24.01 -12.68
CA HIS A 16 14.72 -24.76 -13.87
C HIS A 16 14.77 -23.91 -15.13
N TRP A 17 14.28 -22.66 -15.08
CA TRP A 17 14.34 -21.74 -16.21
C TRP A 17 15.76 -21.36 -16.60
N VAL A 18 16.65 -21.17 -15.62
CA VAL A 18 18.09 -20.96 -15.89
C VAL A 18 18.69 -22.19 -16.58
N ALA A 19 18.36 -23.40 -16.13
CA ALA A 19 18.86 -24.64 -16.72
C ALA A 19 18.39 -24.86 -18.16
N GLU A 20 17.14 -24.46 -18.46
CA GLU A 20 16.55 -24.50 -19.80
C GLU A 20 17.01 -23.35 -20.71
N GLY A 21 17.90 -22.47 -20.24
CA GLY A 21 18.47 -21.38 -21.03
C GLY A 21 17.55 -20.16 -21.21
N PHE A 22 16.51 -20.00 -20.37
CA PHE A 22 15.69 -18.80 -20.39
C PHE A 22 16.45 -17.59 -19.83
N ASP A 23 16.23 -16.43 -20.46
CA ASP A 23 16.77 -15.14 -20.02
C ASP A 23 16.06 -14.66 -18.74
N THR A 24 16.60 -15.06 -17.59
CA THR A 24 16.18 -14.58 -16.27
C THR A 24 16.89 -13.28 -15.96
N TYR A 25 16.15 -12.21 -15.71
CA TYR A 25 16.72 -10.89 -15.47
C TYR A 25 17.46 -10.89 -14.12
N PRO A 26 18.71 -10.39 -14.03
CA PRO A 26 19.32 -10.14 -12.74
C PRO A 26 18.45 -9.10 -12.03
N VAL A 27 18.13 -9.38 -10.76
CA VAL A 27 17.57 -8.40 -9.82
C VAL A 27 18.17 -7.03 -10.13
N ASP A 28 17.30 -6.05 -10.38
CA ASP A 28 17.68 -4.76 -10.93
C ASP A 28 18.57 -4.01 -9.92
N THR A 29 19.89 -4.20 -9.96
CA THR A 29 20.87 -3.52 -9.10
C THR A 29 21.01 -2.03 -9.43
N SER A 30 20.38 -1.58 -10.51
CA SER A 30 20.50 -0.22 -11.06
C SER A 30 19.47 0.76 -10.50
N ALA A 31 18.50 0.30 -9.70
CA ALA A 31 17.62 1.17 -8.95
C ALA A 31 17.95 1.03 -7.46
N CYS A 32 17.73 2.08 -6.68
CA CYS A 32 17.99 2.20 -5.24
C CYS A 32 17.24 1.18 -4.34
N LEU A 33 16.71 0.11 -4.94
CA LEU A 33 15.98 -1.00 -4.35
C LEU A 33 16.98 -2.15 -4.22
N GLY A 34 17.39 -2.47 -2.99
CA GLY A 34 18.38 -3.53 -2.71
C GLY A 34 18.06 -4.92 -3.29
N SER A 35 18.87 -5.91 -2.94
CA SER A 35 18.76 -7.31 -3.40
C SER A 35 17.31 -7.85 -3.35
N ASN A 36 16.91 -8.58 -4.40
CA ASN A 36 15.62 -9.26 -4.59
C ASN A 36 14.40 -8.40 -4.93
N LYS A 37 14.59 -7.22 -5.54
CA LYS A 37 13.50 -6.35 -6.01
C LYS A 37 13.52 -6.19 -7.53
N THR A 38 12.36 -6.18 -8.17
CA THR A 38 12.21 -5.96 -9.62
C THR A 38 10.99 -5.10 -9.90
N LYS A 39 11.07 -4.21 -10.90
CA LYS A 39 9.96 -3.30 -11.22
C LYS A 39 8.91 -4.01 -12.08
N VAL A 40 7.69 -4.13 -11.55
CA VAL A 40 6.55 -4.76 -12.21
C VAL A 40 5.33 -3.85 -12.05
N LEU A 41 4.60 -3.57 -13.13
CA LEU A 41 3.46 -2.64 -13.15
C LEU A 41 3.81 -1.24 -12.59
N GLY A 42 5.06 -0.78 -12.76
CA GLY A 42 5.51 0.50 -12.21
C GLY A 42 5.78 0.51 -10.70
N MET A 43 5.54 -0.60 -10.00
CA MET A 43 5.83 -0.81 -8.57
C MET A 43 7.03 -1.74 -8.39
N ALA A 44 7.60 -1.80 -7.19
CA ALA A 44 8.68 -2.72 -6.88
C ALA A 44 8.13 -4.03 -6.32
N TRP A 45 8.25 -5.13 -7.06
CA TRP A 45 7.92 -6.46 -6.56
C TRP A 45 9.13 -7.09 -5.87
N GLN A 46 8.92 -7.49 -4.62
CA GLN A 46 9.87 -8.27 -3.84
C GLN A 46 9.50 -9.75 -4.03
N THR A 47 10.31 -10.45 -4.82
CA THR A 47 9.97 -11.79 -5.31
C THR A 47 9.96 -12.83 -4.20
N GLN A 48 10.90 -12.75 -3.25
CA GLN A 48 11.02 -13.74 -2.18
C GLN A 48 9.80 -13.77 -1.26
N ASP A 49 9.25 -12.61 -0.94
CA ASP A 49 8.10 -12.46 -0.04
C ASP A 49 6.78 -12.33 -0.80
N ASP A 50 6.82 -12.41 -2.12
CA ASP A 50 5.68 -12.22 -3.03
C ASP A 50 4.87 -10.95 -2.72
N CYS A 51 5.57 -9.84 -2.48
CA CYS A 51 4.95 -8.59 -2.04
C CYS A 51 5.27 -7.45 -3.00
N PHE A 52 4.25 -6.66 -3.38
CA PHE A 52 4.48 -5.36 -3.98
C PHE A 52 4.85 -4.34 -2.89
N THR A 53 5.95 -3.64 -3.10
CA THR A 53 6.47 -2.58 -2.24
C THR A 53 6.39 -1.25 -2.97
N LEU A 54 6.04 -0.22 -2.22
CA LEU A 54 6.06 1.16 -2.68
C LEU A 54 7.27 1.83 -2.06
N ASP A 55 8.29 2.11 -2.86
CA ASP A 55 9.45 2.85 -2.38
C ASP A 55 9.05 4.31 -2.17
N THR A 56 8.99 4.70 -0.90
CA THR A 56 8.63 6.07 -0.50
C THR A 56 9.84 6.98 -0.38
N THR A 57 11.07 6.49 -0.56
CA THR A 57 12.30 7.26 -0.28
C THR A 57 12.36 8.54 -1.11
N ASP A 58 12.21 8.42 -2.43
CA ASP A 58 12.17 9.56 -3.36
C ASP A 58 11.00 10.52 -3.08
N LEU A 59 9.89 10.00 -2.57
CA LEU A 59 8.70 10.78 -2.24
C LEU A 59 8.90 11.55 -0.94
N LEU A 60 9.53 10.92 0.06
CA LEU A 60 9.89 11.53 1.33
C LEU A 60 10.91 12.64 1.10
N GLU A 61 11.98 12.38 0.35
CA GLU A 61 12.98 13.39 -0.02
C GLU A 61 12.34 14.60 -0.73
N PHE A 62 11.46 14.33 -1.70
CA PHE A 62 10.72 15.39 -2.40
C PHE A 62 9.86 16.23 -1.47
N ILE A 63 9.13 15.60 -0.53
CA ILE A 63 8.28 16.31 0.43
C ILE A 63 9.11 17.07 1.46
N THR A 64 10.28 16.56 1.87
CA THR A 64 11.17 17.24 2.81
C THR A 64 11.90 18.42 2.19
N ALA A 65 12.24 18.34 0.91
CA ALA A 65 12.96 19.40 0.20
C ALA A 65 12.05 20.51 -0.35
N SER A 66 10.74 20.25 -0.50
CA SER A 66 9.79 21.18 -1.10
C SER A 66 9.01 21.99 -0.06
N GLU A 67 8.78 23.27 -0.33
CA GLU A 67 7.79 24.05 0.43
C GLU A 67 6.38 23.48 0.22
N ILE A 68 5.64 23.30 1.32
CA ILE A 68 4.29 22.72 1.29
C ILE A 68 3.33 23.72 0.64
N THR A 69 3.09 23.50 -0.65
CA THR A 69 2.10 24.20 -1.46
C THR A 69 1.10 23.21 -2.06
N LYS A 70 -0.09 23.69 -2.45
CA LYS A 70 -1.08 22.87 -3.18
C LYS A 70 -0.47 22.18 -4.41
N ARG A 71 0.44 22.86 -5.12
CA ARG A 71 1.14 22.31 -6.28
C ARG A 71 2.12 21.20 -5.90
N SER A 72 2.95 21.42 -4.88
CA SER A 72 3.89 20.38 -4.37
C SER A 72 3.15 19.14 -3.87
N LEU A 73 2.00 19.34 -3.20
CA LEU A 73 1.18 18.24 -2.69
C LEU A 73 0.56 17.43 -3.83
N LEU A 74 0.04 18.09 -4.87
CA LEU A 74 -0.48 17.41 -6.06
C LEU A 74 0.63 16.65 -6.81
N GLN A 75 1.84 17.20 -6.88
CA GLN A 75 3.00 16.51 -7.45
C GLN A 75 3.39 15.28 -6.64
N ALA A 76 3.41 15.36 -5.30
CA ALA A 76 3.67 14.22 -4.43
C ALA A 76 2.61 13.12 -4.60
N ILE A 77 1.32 13.49 -4.61
CA ILE A 77 0.21 12.54 -4.81
C ILE A 77 0.27 11.88 -6.19
N ALA A 78 0.73 12.61 -7.22
CA ALA A 78 0.90 12.06 -8.57
C ALA A 78 2.06 11.04 -8.67
N LYS A 79 3.08 11.15 -7.82
CA LYS A 79 4.18 10.17 -7.73
C LYS A 79 3.75 8.84 -7.12
N ILE A 80 2.64 8.80 -6.37
CA ILE A 80 2.04 7.57 -5.87
C ILE A 80 1.27 6.91 -7.02
N PHE A 81 1.92 6.00 -7.73
CA PHE A 81 1.28 5.15 -8.73
C PHE A 81 0.63 3.95 -8.03
N ASP A 82 -0.69 3.79 -8.20
CA ASP A 82 -1.50 2.74 -7.59
C ASP A 82 -2.31 2.03 -8.68
N PRO A 83 -1.72 1.01 -9.33
CA PRO A 83 -2.37 0.28 -10.42
C PRO A 83 -3.57 -0.55 -9.95
N LEU A 84 -3.65 -0.87 -8.65
CA LEU A 84 -4.71 -1.69 -8.06
C LEU A 84 -5.87 -0.85 -7.51
N GLY A 85 -5.72 0.48 -7.43
CA GLY A 85 -6.76 1.38 -6.94
C GLY A 85 -6.96 1.36 -5.42
N SER A 86 -6.03 0.76 -4.68
CA SER A 86 -5.98 0.63 -3.21
C SER A 86 -6.12 1.96 -2.46
N HIS A 87 -5.63 3.05 -3.03
CA HIS A 87 -5.47 4.37 -2.41
C HIS A 87 -6.34 5.47 -3.04
N ARG A 88 -7.13 5.16 -4.07
CA ARG A 88 -8.03 6.13 -4.72
C ARG A 88 -9.48 5.66 -4.68
N LYS A 89 -10.36 6.48 -4.09
CA LYS A 89 -11.81 6.34 -4.34
C LYS A 89 -12.05 6.53 -5.83
N TRP A 90 -12.47 5.46 -6.50
CA TRP A 90 -12.87 5.53 -7.91
C TRP A 90 -13.89 6.65 -8.11
N LYS A 91 -13.76 7.39 -9.22
CA LYS A 91 -14.82 8.33 -9.64
C LYS A 91 -16.12 7.55 -9.76
N GLN A 92 -17.25 8.16 -9.39
CA GLN A 92 -18.56 7.49 -9.36
C GLN A 92 -18.85 6.68 -10.63
N PHE A 93 -18.52 7.22 -11.81
CA PHE A 93 -18.64 6.50 -13.08
C PHE A 93 -17.81 5.21 -13.12
N VAL A 94 -16.51 5.28 -12.82
CA VAL A 94 -15.61 4.12 -12.80
C VAL A 94 -16.08 3.12 -11.74
N LYS A 95 -16.49 3.61 -10.57
CA LYS A 95 -17.02 2.77 -9.50
C LYS A 95 -18.26 2.00 -9.94
N ASN A 96 -19.22 2.68 -10.53
CA ASN A 96 -20.45 2.06 -11.01
C ASN A 96 -20.15 1.04 -12.12
N ARG A 97 -19.19 1.31 -13.01
CA ARG A 97 -18.80 0.38 -14.07
C ARG A 97 -18.08 -0.85 -13.56
N VAL A 98 -17.11 -0.69 -12.66
CA VAL A 98 -16.45 -1.84 -12.08
C VAL A 98 -17.44 -2.65 -11.24
N GLN A 99 -18.32 -1.99 -10.47
CA GLN A 99 -19.39 -2.65 -9.73
C GLN A 99 -20.30 -3.48 -10.67
N GLU A 100 -20.81 -2.86 -11.74
CA GLU A 100 -21.63 -3.53 -12.76
C GLU A 100 -20.90 -4.74 -13.37
N ILE A 101 -19.62 -4.60 -13.72
CA ILE A 101 -18.81 -5.71 -14.27
C ILE A 101 -18.63 -6.82 -13.21
N THR A 102 -18.36 -6.48 -11.95
CA THR A 102 -18.22 -7.47 -10.87
C THR A 102 -19.53 -8.12 -10.43
N GLU A 103 -20.68 -7.48 -10.70
CA GLU A 103 -22.02 -8.05 -10.50
C GLU A 103 -22.38 -9.01 -11.65
N LEU A 104 -21.93 -8.70 -12.86
CA LEU A 104 -22.24 -9.47 -14.08
C LEU A 104 -21.22 -10.57 -14.39
N THR A 105 -20.01 -10.46 -13.87
CA THR A 105 -18.91 -11.39 -14.12
C THR A 105 -18.23 -11.76 -12.82
N ASN A 106 -17.77 -13.01 -12.71
CA ASN A 106 -17.06 -13.46 -11.53
C ASN A 106 -15.61 -12.92 -11.59
N PRO A 107 -15.13 -12.14 -10.60
CA PRO A 107 -13.75 -11.67 -10.58
C PRO A 107 -12.72 -12.81 -10.65
N ASN A 108 -13.08 -14.01 -10.19
CA ASN A 108 -12.22 -15.19 -10.24
C ASN A 108 -12.01 -15.75 -11.66
N THR A 109 -12.72 -15.23 -12.65
CA THR A 109 -12.55 -15.59 -14.07
C THR A 109 -11.84 -14.49 -14.87
N TRP A 110 -11.30 -13.47 -14.21
CA TRP A 110 -10.56 -12.39 -14.86
C TRP A 110 -9.08 -12.80 -15.01
N PHE A 111 -8.73 -13.31 -16.19
CA PHE A 111 -7.36 -13.70 -16.52
C PHE A 111 -6.65 -12.61 -17.32
N HIS A 112 -5.31 -12.62 -17.30
CA HIS A 112 -4.52 -11.77 -18.18
C HIS A 112 -4.80 -12.16 -19.65
N CYS A 113 -5.42 -11.26 -20.40
CA CYS A 113 -5.61 -11.41 -21.83
C CYS A 113 -4.38 -10.83 -22.55
N PRO A 114 -3.58 -11.66 -23.26
CA PRO A 114 -2.49 -11.15 -24.09
C PRO A 114 -2.99 -10.07 -25.06
N GLY A 115 -2.16 -9.07 -25.34
CA GLY A 115 -2.58 -7.91 -26.14
C GLY A 115 -3.05 -8.24 -27.56
N LYS A 116 -2.70 -9.42 -28.09
CA LYS A 116 -3.20 -9.90 -29.39
C LYS A 116 -4.66 -10.36 -29.34
N ASP A 117 -5.11 -10.80 -28.17
CA ASP A 117 -6.42 -11.40 -27.94
C ASP A 117 -7.37 -10.42 -27.23
N ASN A 118 -6.83 -9.29 -26.73
CA ASN A 118 -7.61 -8.24 -26.09
C ASN A 118 -8.43 -7.49 -27.13
N SER A 119 -9.73 -7.78 -27.19
CA SER A 119 -10.65 -7.13 -28.13
C SER A 119 -10.76 -5.61 -27.94
N SER A 120 -10.46 -5.10 -26.73
CA SER A 120 -10.40 -3.67 -26.46
C SER A 120 -9.23 -2.97 -27.15
N ASP A 121 -8.16 -3.70 -27.48
CA ASP A 121 -6.97 -3.15 -28.14
C ASP A 121 -7.24 -2.87 -29.63
N PHE A 122 -8.08 -3.68 -30.28
CA PHE A 122 -8.53 -3.42 -31.65
C PHE A 122 -9.33 -2.11 -31.73
N LEU A 123 -10.20 -1.86 -30.75
CA LEU A 123 -10.99 -0.62 -30.68
C LEU A 123 -10.11 0.61 -30.38
N SER A 124 -9.13 0.50 -29.48
CA SER A 124 -8.21 1.60 -29.18
C SER A 124 -7.29 1.94 -30.36
N ARG A 125 -7.08 1.00 -31.29
CA ARG A 125 -6.36 1.17 -32.57
C ARG A 125 -7.25 1.59 -33.74
N GLY A 126 -8.53 1.86 -33.50
CA GLY A 126 -9.44 2.42 -34.51
C GLY A 126 -10.20 1.41 -35.36
N LEU A 127 -10.29 0.13 -34.96
CA LEU A 127 -11.22 -0.81 -35.62
C LEU A 127 -12.68 -0.42 -35.38
N SER A 128 -13.51 -0.65 -36.40
CA SER A 128 -14.96 -0.42 -36.30
C SER A 128 -15.66 -1.57 -35.55
N ALA A 129 -16.71 -1.25 -34.78
CA ALA A 129 -17.47 -2.25 -34.01
C ALA A 129 -18.10 -3.36 -34.89
N LYS A 130 -18.38 -3.08 -36.18
CA LYS A 130 -18.92 -4.07 -37.13
C LYS A 130 -17.91 -5.17 -37.47
N SER A 131 -16.62 -4.90 -37.29
CA SER A 131 -15.52 -5.79 -37.65
C SER A 131 -15.14 -6.78 -36.53
N LEU A 132 -15.78 -6.71 -35.36
CA LEU A 132 -15.48 -7.53 -34.17
C LEU A 132 -16.32 -8.81 -34.02
N ILE A 133 -17.25 -9.08 -34.94
CA ILE A 133 -18.33 -10.08 -34.73
C ILE A 133 -17.94 -11.52 -35.16
N GLN A 134 -16.65 -11.81 -35.39
CA GLN A 134 -16.20 -13.16 -35.75
C GLN A 134 -15.19 -13.70 -34.73
N PRO A 135 -15.57 -14.65 -33.85
CA PRO A 135 -14.66 -15.34 -32.96
C PRO A 135 -14.26 -16.72 -33.53
N ASP A 136 -12.96 -17.01 -33.63
CA ASP A 136 -12.45 -18.37 -33.78
C ASP A 136 -12.20 -18.95 -32.37
N GLU A 137 -12.69 -20.16 -32.11
CA GLU A 137 -12.97 -20.73 -30.77
C GLU A 137 -11.83 -21.53 -30.09
N GLU A 138 -10.58 -21.49 -30.57
CA GLU A 138 -9.65 -22.62 -30.30
C GLU A 138 -8.72 -22.57 -29.07
N ASP A 139 -8.64 -21.50 -28.28
CA ASP A 139 -7.49 -21.33 -27.35
C ASP A 139 -7.78 -21.36 -25.82
N TYR A 140 -8.89 -21.95 -25.37
CA TYR A 140 -9.18 -21.99 -23.92
C TYR A 140 -8.72 -23.28 -23.22
N LEU A 141 -7.57 -23.22 -22.51
CA LEU A 141 -7.18 -24.21 -21.49
C LEU A 141 -6.93 -23.49 -20.14
N PRO A 142 -7.66 -23.84 -19.05
CA PRO A 142 -7.46 -23.23 -17.75
C PRO A 142 -6.46 -24.02 -16.91
N GLU A 143 -5.36 -23.39 -16.49
CA GLU A 143 -4.49 -23.91 -15.43
C GLU A 143 -5.09 -23.58 -14.05
N PHE A 144 -5.25 -24.62 -13.22
CA PHE A 144 -5.70 -24.51 -11.82
C PHE A 144 -4.54 -24.17 -10.88
N LYS A 145 -4.67 -23.16 -10.00
CA LYS A 145 -3.97 -23.13 -8.68
C LYS A 145 -4.77 -22.43 -7.56
N SER A 146 -4.37 -22.82 -6.35
CA SER A 146 -5.07 -22.89 -5.06
C SER A 146 -5.65 -21.61 -4.47
N GLU A 147 -6.78 -21.80 -3.78
CA GLU A 147 -7.45 -20.80 -2.95
C GLU A 147 -6.62 -20.40 -1.71
N ASN A 148 -6.65 -19.09 -1.44
CA ASN A 148 -6.20 -18.37 -0.22
C ASN A 148 -4.74 -17.90 -0.18
N SER A 149 -4.50 -16.70 -0.71
CA SER A 149 -3.41 -15.82 -0.25
C SER A 149 -3.98 -14.65 0.56
N ASN A 150 -3.78 -14.69 1.88
CA ASN A 150 -4.09 -13.55 2.75
C ASN A 150 -3.03 -12.46 2.53
N ILE A 151 -3.42 -11.34 1.94
CA ILE A 151 -2.54 -10.18 1.76
C ILE A 151 -2.39 -9.45 3.10
N VAL A 152 -1.20 -9.51 3.70
CA VAL A 152 -0.86 -8.75 4.91
C VAL A 152 -0.05 -7.53 4.50
N LEU A 153 -0.63 -6.34 4.67
CA LEU A 153 0.08 -5.08 4.48
C LEU A 153 0.81 -4.72 5.78
N THR A 154 2.14 -4.84 5.77
CA THR A 154 2.99 -4.40 6.88
C THR A 154 3.68 -3.09 6.49
N LEU A 155 3.34 -1.99 7.17
CA LEU A 155 4.06 -0.72 7.03
C LEU A 155 5.31 -0.77 7.92
N ASN A 156 6.46 -0.88 7.29
CA ASN A 156 7.76 -0.80 7.96
C ASN A 156 8.35 0.60 7.72
N SER A 157 8.00 1.56 8.57
CA SER A 157 8.59 2.90 8.55
C SER A 157 9.18 3.22 9.91
N ASN A 158 10.48 3.46 9.94
CA ASN A 158 11.27 3.78 11.16
C ASN A 158 10.85 5.10 11.83
N ASN A 159 10.05 5.92 11.16
CA ASN A 159 9.35 7.05 11.75
C ASN A 159 7.87 6.70 11.82
N THR A 160 7.30 6.80 13.01
CA THR A 160 5.90 6.54 13.22
C THR A 160 5.05 7.68 12.63
N PHE A 161 3.79 7.40 12.33
CA PHE A 161 2.80 8.43 11.99
C PHE A 161 2.78 9.58 13.04
N PHE A 162 3.10 9.27 14.30
CA PHE A 162 3.19 10.23 15.39
C PHE A 162 4.32 11.23 15.22
N ASP A 163 5.52 10.76 14.87
CA ASP A 163 6.67 11.63 14.63
C ASP A 163 6.37 12.69 13.56
N TYR A 164 5.69 12.28 12.49
CA TYR A 164 5.27 13.20 11.45
C TYR A 164 4.25 14.23 11.96
N LEU A 165 3.26 13.78 12.74
CA LEU A 165 2.17 14.62 13.22
C LEU A 165 2.69 15.69 14.20
N VAL A 166 3.56 15.29 15.13
CA VAL A 166 4.15 16.17 16.16
C VAL A 166 5.08 17.20 15.51
N ASN A 167 5.97 16.77 14.60
CA ASN A 167 6.95 17.66 13.96
C ASN A 167 6.33 18.68 12.99
N ARG A 168 5.07 18.50 12.58
CA ARG A 168 4.36 19.41 11.68
C ARG A 168 3.50 20.45 12.40
N ILE A 169 3.21 20.26 13.70
CA ILE A 169 2.20 21.05 14.42
C ILE A 169 2.78 21.65 15.69
N ASN A 170 2.96 22.97 15.69
CA ASN A 170 3.51 23.71 16.83
C ASN A 170 2.47 24.11 17.90
N ARG A 171 1.20 23.67 17.75
CA ARG A 171 0.11 24.03 18.67
C ARG A 171 -0.47 22.77 19.30
N PHE A 172 -0.17 22.55 20.57
CA PHE A 172 -0.61 21.38 21.32
C PHE A 172 -2.12 21.16 21.24
N LEU A 173 -2.94 22.19 21.48
CA LEU A 173 -4.40 22.06 21.40
C LEU A 173 -4.90 21.71 19.99
N THR A 174 -4.17 22.11 18.95
CA THR A 174 -4.48 21.72 17.57
C THR A 174 -4.16 20.25 17.34
N LEU A 175 -3.02 19.78 17.86
CA LEU A 175 -2.61 18.37 17.81
C LEU A 175 -3.63 17.47 18.51
N VAL A 176 -4.05 17.84 19.73
CA VAL A 176 -5.09 17.12 20.49
C VAL A 176 -6.39 17.04 19.69
N ARG A 177 -6.83 18.14 19.08
CA ARG A 177 -8.06 18.15 18.26
C ARG A 177 -7.95 17.26 17.02
N ILE A 178 -6.82 17.30 16.31
CA ILE A 178 -6.58 16.46 15.13
C ILE A 178 -6.60 14.99 15.54
N LEU A 179 -5.87 14.63 16.59
CA LEU A 179 -5.83 13.26 17.08
C LEU A 179 -7.21 12.80 17.57
N SER A 180 -7.99 13.67 18.22
CA SER A 180 -9.37 13.36 18.61
C SER A 180 -10.25 12.99 17.42
N TYR A 181 -10.13 13.71 16.29
CA TYR A 181 -10.86 13.36 15.08
C TYR A 181 -10.39 12.05 14.45
N LEU A 182 -9.10 11.74 14.51
CA LEU A 182 -8.55 10.46 14.05
C LEU A 182 -9.05 9.30 14.91
N LEU A 183 -9.01 9.45 16.24
CA LEU A 183 -9.52 8.48 17.20
C LEU A 183 -11.02 8.26 17.02
N ARG A 184 -11.80 9.30 16.71
CA ARG A 184 -13.23 9.18 16.35
C ARG A 184 -13.45 8.49 15.00
N PHE A 185 -12.57 8.72 14.03
CA PHE A 185 -12.71 8.17 12.68
C PHE A 185 -12.60 6.65 12.66
N MET A 186 -11.64 6.07 13.39
CA MET A 186 -11.43 4.61 13.45
C MET A 186 -12.69 3.79 13.78
N PRO A 187 -13.42 4.04 14.90
CA PRO A 187 -14.65 3.33 15.22
C PRO A 187 -15.80 3.71 14.27
N ASN A 188 -15.84 4.95 13.76
CA ASN A 188 -16.85 5.36 12.76
C ASN A 188 -16.72 4.62 11.41
N CYS A 189 -15.54 4.05 11.11
CA CYS A 189 -15.34 3.17 9.96
C CYS A 189 -15.86 1.75 10.18
N ARG A 190 -15.94 1.30 11.44
CA ARG A 190 -16.33 -0.07 11.82
C ARG A 190 -17.81 -0.18 12.21
N ASN A 191 -18.40 0.90 12.71
CA ASN A 191 -19.75 0.93 13.25
C ASN A 191 -20.75 1.61 12.29
N GLN A 192 -21.99 1.10 12.25
CA GLN A 192 -23.08 1.73 11.48
C GLN A 192 -23.55 3.04 12.13
N GLU A 193 -23.62 3.08 13.47
CA GLU A 193 -23.89 4.30 14.22
C GLU A 193 -22.64 5.15 14.32
N LYS A 194 -22.70 6.36 13.75
CA LYS A 194 -21.55 7.26 13.63
C LYS A 194 -21.67 8.38 14.64
N LYS A 195 -20.60 8.60 15.41
CA LYS A 195 -20.43 9.80 16.24
C LYS A 195 -20.29 11.02 15.32
N LYS A 196 -21.18 12.01 15.47
CA LYS A 196 -21.24 13.26 14.69
C LYS A 196 -21.30 14.45 15.64
N GLY A 197 -20.99 15.65 15.12
CA GLY A 197 -21.05 16.90 15.89
C GLY A 197 -19.70 17.34 16.47
N PRO A 198 -19.69 18.31 17.39
CA PRO A 198 -18.47 18.84 18.00
C PRO A 198 -17.70 17.76 18.80
N LEU A 199 -16.42 17.99 19.04
CA LEU A 199 -15.61 17.13 19.92
C LEU A 199 -16.08 17.26 21.36
N THR A 200 -16.26 16.12 22.03
CA THR A 200 -16.57 16.06 23.46
C THR A 200 -15.30 16.27 24.29
N SER A 201 -15.46 16.66 25.55
CA SER A 201 -14.33 16.77 26.50
C SER A 201 -13.63 15.42 26.72
N GLU A 202 -14.39 14.33 26.71
CA GLU A 202 -13.86 12.98 26.83
C GLU A 202 -12.94 12.61 25.67
N GLU A 203 -13.34 12.89 24.43
CA GLU A 203 -12.50 12.62 23.26
C GLU A 203 -11.21 13.45 23.25
N LEU A 204 -11.29 14.71 23.71
CA LEU A 204 -10.10 15.55 23.85
C LEU A 204 -9.16 15.00 24.92
N SER A 205 -9.69 14.56 26.06
CA SER A 205 -8.90 13.96 27.13
C SER A 205 -8.29 12.62 26.72
N GLU A 206 -9.01 11.80 25.96
CA GLU A 206 -8.50 10.54 25.42
C GLU A 206 -7.33 10.78 24.47
N ALA A 207 -7.46 11.75 23.55
CA ALA A 207 -6.40 12.14 22.64
C ALA A 207 -5.17 12.71 23.37
N GLU A 208 -5.39 13.54 24.39
CA GLU A 208 -4.31 14.09 25.21
C GLU A 208 -3.55 12.97 25.95
N ASN A 209 -4.27 12.06 26.61
CA ASN A 209 -3.66 10.92 27.30
C ASN A 209 -2.89 10.01 26.33
N TYR A 210 -3.40 9.85 25.11
CA TYR A 210 -2.70 9.08 24.08
C TYR A 210 -1.34 9.72 23.75
N LEU A 211 -1.30 11.03 23.50
CA LEU A 211 -0.05 11.74 23.20
C LEU A 211 0.96 11.62 24.34
N LEU A 212 0.51 11.77 25.58
CA LEU A 212 1.36 11.63 26.76
C LEU A 212 1.96 10.23 26.86
N LYS A 213 1.14 9.19 26.66
CA LYS A 213 1.62 7.80 26.66
C LYS A 213 2.65 7.55 25.57
N GLN A 214 2.47 8.17 24.40
CA GLN A 214 3.40 7.98 23.30
C GLN A 214 4.75 8.64 23.54
N CYS A 215 4.76 9.88 24.06
CA CYS A 215 6.01 10.52 24.48
C CYS A 215 6.70 9.74 25.61
N GLN A 216 5.94 9.17 26.56
CA GLN A 216 6.49 8.32 27.61
C GLN A 216 7.14 7.05 27.05
N LEU A 217 6.50 6.41 26.06
CA LEU A 217 7.05 5.22 25.40
C LEU A 217 8.33 5.54 24.63
N GLU A 218 8.40 6.69 23.95
CA GLU A 218 9.59 7.12 23.22
C GLU A 218 10.79 7.34 24.16
N GLU A 219 10.60 8.05 25.26
CA GLU A 219 11.70 8.44 26.16
C GLU A 219 12.06 7.40 27.23
N PHE A 220 11.06 6.63 27.70
CA PHE A 220 11.15 5.71 28.84
C PHE A 220 10.67 4.31 28.48
N SER A 221 10.86 3.87 27.23
CA SER A 221 10.44 2.54 26.77
C SER A 221 10.87 1.41 27.71
N ALA A 222 12.10 1.44 28.21
CA ALA A 222 12.64 0.42 29.11
C ALA A 222 11.88 0.36 30.46
N GLU A 223 11.58 1.51 31.04
CA GLU A 223 10.81 1.62 32.28
C GLU A 223 9.34 1.25 32.08
N VAL A 224 8.74 1.68 30.97
CA VAL A 224 7.35 1.36 30.63
C VAL A 224 7.19 -0.15 30.42
N ILE A 225 8.12 -0.80 29.72
CA ILE A 225 8.14 -2.26 29.55
C ILE A 225 8.34 -2.97 30.89
N SER A 226 9.23 -2.46 31.76
CA SER A 226 9.47 -3.03 33.08
C SER A 226 8.22 -2.94 33.97
N LEU A 227 7.54 -1.79 33.97
CA LEU A 227 6.29 -1.57 34.69
C LEU A 227 5.13 -2.43 34.15
N MET A 228 5.01 -2.56 32.82
CA MET A 228 4.01 -3.44 32.20
C MET A 228 4.26 -4.92 32.51
N SER A 229 5.51 -5.31 32.76
CA SER A 229 5.90 -6.68 33.13
C SER A 229 5.94 -6.92 34.65
N LEU A 230 5.47 -5.98 35.46
CA LEU A 230 5.47 -6.02 36.94
C LEU A 230 6.87 -6.21 37.56
N ASN A 231 7.93 -5.81 36.84
CA ASN A 231 9.31 -5.88 37.31
C ASN A 231 9.72 -4.58 38.02
N GLU A 232 10.73 -4.67 38.90
CA GLU A 232 11.32 -3.49 39.55
C GLU A 232 12.04 -2.59 38.53
N ILE A 233 11.88 -1.27 38.68
CA ILE A 233 12.56 -0.29 37.83
C ILE A 233 14.05 -0.28 38.21
N SER A 234 14.93 -0.30 37.20
CA SER A 234 16.38 -0.21 37.40
C SER A 234 16.77 1.07 38.15
N ASN A 235 17.66 0.95 39.14
CA ASN A 235 18.22 2.10 39.88
C ASN A 235 19.02 3.09 39.01
N LYS A 236 19.30 2.74 37.74
CA LYS A 236 19.92 3.62 36.74
C LYS A 236 18.90 4.30 35.83
N SER A 237 17.61 4.20 36.15
CA SER A 237 16.53 4.77 35.35
C SER A 237 16.62 6.29 35.31
N LYS A 238 16.18 6.86 34.20
CA LYS A 238 15.99 8.32 34.06
C LYS A 238 14.93 8.87 35.03
N ILE A 239 14.07 8.01 35.58
CA ILE A 239 12.99 8.37 36.53
C ILE A 239 13.48 8.33 37.98
N SER A 240 14.52 7.54 38.28
CA SER A 240 15.04 7.34 39.65
C SER A 240 16.16 8.31 40.06
N ASN A 241 16.48 9.31 39.23
CA ASN A 241 17.49 10.35 39.50
C ASN A 241 16.85 11.70 39.82
#